data_AF-A0A9D5LQ56-F1
#
_entry.id   AF-A0A9D5LQ56-F1
#
_cell.length_a   1.000
_cell.length_b   1.000
_cell.length_c   1.000
_cell.angle_alpha   90.00
_cell.angle_beta   90.00
_cell.angle_gamma   90.00
#
_symmetry.space_group_name_H-M   'P 1'
#
loop_
_entity.id
_entity.type
_entity.pdbx_description
1 polymer ?
#
loop_
_entity_poly.entity_id
_entity_poly.type
_entity_poly.pdbx_seq_one_letter_code
_entity_poly.pdbx_strand_id
1 'polypeptide(L)'
;MANLQKIKVLAKNRGTTINDLAKQLGMTPQAIHLMVRENSTKTDTLERIARMFEVPISIFFDETMDGGKIQNAGTENNQSSRDNNTGINMAEHDELIKLREEVKYLKKILSDKDERIADLKERIEELKK
;
A
#
# COMPACT_ATOMS: atom_id res chain seq x y z
N MET A 1 -2.16 10.04 15.51
CA MET A 1 -0.74 10.04 15.96
C MET A 1 0.16 9.77 14.76
N ALA A 2 1.42 10.23 14.73
CA ALA A 2 2.33 9.89 13.63
C ALA A 2 2.68 8.38 13.65
N ASN A 3 2.96 7.80 12.48
CA ASN A 3 3.34 6.41 12.29
C ASN A 3 4.40 6.29 11.19
N LEU A 4 5.65 6.43 11.62
CA LEU A 4 6.83 6.39 10.76
C LEU A 4 7.25 4.97 10.40
N GLN A 5 6.64 3.92 10.97
CA GLN A 5 6.88 2.54 10.52
C GLN A 5 6.48 2.34 9.05
N LYS A 6 5.52 3.13 8.55
CA LYS A 6 5.09 3.14 7.16
C LYS A 6 6.22 3.43 6.17
N ILE A 7 7.30 4.12 6.60
CA ILE A 7 8.51 4.32 5.77
C ILE A 7 9.14 2.99 5.35
N LYS A 8 9.20 2.00 6.25
CA LYS A 8 9.75 0.67 5.93
C LYS A 8 8.87 -0.08 4.93
N VAL A 9 7.55 0.06 5.07
CA VAL A 9 6.58 -0.56 4.17
C VAL A 9 6.72 0.01 2.76
N LEU A 10 6.80 1.34 2.65
CA LEU A 10 7.02 2.04 1.39
C LEU A 10 8.35 1.64 0.73
N ALA A 11 9.43 1.56 1.51
CA ALA A 11 10.74 1.10 1.00
C ALA A 11 10.66 -0.33 0.45
N LYS A 12 10.01 -1.25 1.18
CA LYS A 12 9.81 -2.64 0.74
C LYS A 12 9.00 -2.74 -0.54
N ASN A 13 7.90 -1.98 -0.64
CA ASN A 13 7.02 -1.99 -1.82
C ASN A 13 7.72 -1.47 -3.07
N ARG A 14 8.64 -0.50 -2.91
CA ARG A 14 9.48 0.03 -3.99
C ARG A 14 10.71 -0.85 -4.30
N GLY A 15 10.91 -1.95 -3.59
CA GLY A 15 12.10 -2.80 -3.74
C GLY A 15 13.42 -2.10 -3.38
N THR A 16 13.36 -1.04 -2.56
CA THR A 16 14.51 -0.21 -2.19
C THR A 16 14.92 -0.49 -0.74
N THR A 17 16.21 -0.48 -0.44
CA THR A 17 16.70 -0.66 0.93
C THR A 17 16.69 0.65 1.72
N ILE A 18 16.71 0.57 3.06
CA ILE A 18 16.87 1.77 3.91
C ILE A 18 18.19 2.50 3.61
N ASN A 19 19.23 1.76 3.20
CA ASN A 19 20.51 2.36 2.82
C ASN A 19 20.40 3.18 1.53
N ASP A 20 19.67 2.68 0.54
CA ASP A 20 19.47 3.39 -0.72
C ASP A 20 18.55 4.60 -0.53
N LEU A 21 17.51 4.45 0.31
CA LEU A 21 16.65 5.56 0.73
C LEU A 21 17.46 6.67 1.42
N ALA A 22 18.36 6.30 2.34
CA ALA A 22 19.24 7.24 3.02
C ALA A 22 20.14 8.01 2.05
N LYS A 23 20.74 7.31 1.09
CA LYS A 23 21.55 7.95 0.03
C LYS A 23 20.74 8.94 -0.79
N GLN A 24 19.53 8.58 -1.21
CA GLN A 24 18.66 9.45 -2.02
C GLN A 24 18.21 10.70 -1.23
N LEU A 25 18.00 10.57 0.08
CA LEU A 25 17.59 11.68 0.95
C LEU A 25 18.77 12.55 1.42
N GLY A 26 20.02 12.13 1.17
CA GLY A 26 21.21 12.76 1.73
C GLY A 26 21.31 12.60 3.25
N MET A 27 20.79 11.50 3.79
CA MET A 27 20.77 11.18 5.22
C MET A 27 21.61 9.94 5.51
N THR A 28 21.93 9.69 6.77
CA THR A 28 22.54 8.43 7.19
C THR A 28 21.46 7.35 7.41
N PRO A 29 21.74 6.07 7.13
CA PRO A 29 20.79 4.98 7.41
C PRO A 29 20.37 4.94 8.88
N GLN A 30 21.30 5.26 9.79
CA GLN A 30 21.07 5.35 11.22
C GLN A 30 20.02 6.41 11.55
N ALA A 31 20.03 7.56 10.87
CA ALA A 31 19.03 8.60 11.06
C ALA A 31 17.63 8.13 10.67
N ILE A 32 17.51 7.34 9.59
CA ILE A 32 16.22 6.75 9.20
C ILE A 32 15.75 5.72 10.23
N HIS A 33 16.63 4.84 10.68
CA HIS A 33 16.30 3.88 11.73
C HIS A 33 15.87 4.56 13.04
N LEU A 34 16.54 5.65 13.41
CA LEU A 34 16.19 6.46 14.57
C LEU A 34 14.82 7.11 14.40
N MET A 35 14.55 7.79 13.28
CA MET A 35 13.22 8.38 13.01
C MET A 35 12.11 7.34 13.14
N VAL A 36 12.30 6.16 12.57
CA VAL A 36 11.30 5.11 12.63
C VAL A 36 11.13 4.57 14.07
N ARG A 37 12.21 4.47 14.85
CA ARG A 37 12.17 3.98 16.23
C ARG A 37 11.55 5.00 17.19
N GLU A 38 11.98 6.25 17.13
CA GLU A 38 11.48 7.35 17.97
C GLU A 38 10.12 7.87 17.50
N ASN A 39 9.67 7.43 16.32
CA ASN A 39 8.42 7.83 15.69
C ASN A 39 8.25 9.36 15.60
N SER A 40 9.37 10.06 15.41
CA SER A 40 9.46 11.51 15.41
C SER A 40 10.48 12.00 14.38
N THR A 41 10.15 13.11 13.72
CA THR A 41 11.04 13.82 12.80
C THR A 41 10.52 15.24 12.53
N LYS A 42 11.29 16.04 11.79
CA LYS A 42 10.85 17.34 11.30
C LYS A 42 9.85 17.16 10.16
N THR A 43 8.81 18.00 10.13
CA THR A 43 7.80 17.99 9.07
C THR A 43 8.41 18.10 7.66
N ASP A 44 9.41 18.96 7.49
CA ASP A 44 10.14 19.11 6.21
C ASP A 44 10.80 17.81 5.75
N THR A 45 11.48 17.09 6.66
CA THR A 45 12.08 15.79 6.35
C THR A 45 11.02 14.77 5.97
N LEU A 46 9.90 14.74 6.70
CA LEU A 46 8.80 13.82 6.41
C LEU A 46 8.13 14.13 5.06
N GLU A 47 8.02 15.40 4.70
CA GLU A 47 7.52 15.84 3.40
C GLU A 47 8.46 15.43 2.27
N ARG A 48 9.77 15.59 2.45
CA ARG A 48 10.77 15.12 1.46
C ARG A 48 10.68 13.61 1.23
N ILE A 49 10.45 12.84 2.30
CA ILE A 49 10.23 11.40 2.21
C ILE A 49 8.92 11.10 1.46
N ALA A 50 7.82 11.77 1.81
CA ALA A 50 6.53 11.64 1.13
C ALA A 50 6.63 11.91 -0.37
N ARG A 51 7.26 13.02 -0.76
CA ARG A 51 7.50 13.40 -2.16
C ARG A 51 8.35 12.37 -2.90
N MET A 52 9.39 11.84 -2.25
CA MET A 52 10.24 10.81 -2.84
C MET A 52 9.48 9.52 -3.19
N PHE A 53 8.49 9.16 -2.36
CA PHE A 53 7.63 8.00 -2.59
C PHE A 53 6.38 8.33 -3.42
N GLU A 54 6.20 9.59 -3.85
CA GLU A 54 5.03 10.06 -4.57
C GLU A 54 3.71 9.78 -3.82
N VAL A 55 3.76 9.87 -2.48
CA VAL A 55 2.60 9.67 -1.60
C VAL A 55 2.29 10.93 -0.80
N PRO A 56 1.02 11.16 -0.41
CA PRO A 56 0.66 12.22 0.52
C PRO A 56 1.31 12.03 1.89
N ILE A 57 1.75 13.12 2.53
CA ILE A 57 2.34 13.08 3.89
C ILE A 57 1.35 12.57 4.95
N SER A 58 0.04 12.70 4.70
CA SER A 58 -1.04 12.19 5.56
C SER A 58 -0.93 10.70 5.83
N ILE A 59 -0.31 9.91 4.93
CA ILE A 59 -0.13 8.47 5.14
C ILE A 59 0.64 8.18 6.42
N PHE A 60 1.56 9.06 6.82
CA PHE A 60 2.37 8.91 8.04
C PHE A 60 1.65 9.34 9.31
N PHE A 61 0.37 9.70 9.23
CA PHE A 61 -0.45 9.98 10.39
C PHE A 61 -1.56 8.94 10.45
N ASP A 62 -1.66 8.25 11.58
CA ASP A 62 -2.83 7.44 11.88
C ASP A 62 -3.97 8.42 12.15
N GLU A 63 -5.01 8.35 11.33
CA GLU A 63 -6.29 9.00 11.56
C GLU A 63 -6.79 8.55 12.93
N THR A 64 -6.54 9.37 13.95
CA THR A 64 -7.33 9.30 15.16
C THR A 64 -8.71 9.74 14.74
N MET A 65 -9.61 8.77 14.57
CA MET A 65 -11.05 8.96 14.73
C MET A 65 -11.27 9.44 16.17
N ASP A 66 -10.85 10.66 16.49
CA ASP A 66 -11.09 11.26 17.78
C ASP A 66 -12.53 11.72 17.71
N GLY A 67 -13.41 10.93 18.33
CA GLY A 67 -14.85 11.08 18.31
C GLY A 67 -15.23 12.47 18.79
N GLY A 68 -15.41 13.39 17.83
CA GLY A 68 -16.03 14.68 18.07
C GLY A 68 -17.42 14.44 18.64
N LYS A 69 -17.53 14.61 19.96
CA LYS A 69 -18.78 14.60 20.70
C LYS A 69 -19.72 15.66 20.11
N ILE A 70 -20.60 15.26 19.20
CA ILE A 70 -21.80 16.03 18.89
C ILE A 70 -22.79 15.69 20.01
N GLN A 71 -22.91 16.60 20.98
CA GLN A 71 -23.97 16.59 21.98
C GLN A 71 -25.29 16.91 21.25
N ASN A 72 -26.04 15.87 20.88
CA ASN A 72 -27.44 16.04 20.51
C ASN A 72 -28.29 15.65 21.71
N ALA A 73 -28.76 16.67 22.42
CA ALA A 73 -29.94 16.58 23.27
C ALA A 73 -31.14 16.23 22.37
N GLY A 74 -31.88 15.17 22.71
CA GLY A 74 -33.21 14.94 22.13
C GLY A 74 -33.46 13.52 21.63
N THR A 75 -34.18 12.78 22.48
CA THR A 75 -35.22 11.82 22.09
C THR A 75 -34.77 10.38 21.85
N GLU A 76 -35.05 9.58 22.87
CA GLU A 76 -35.19 8.13 22.89
C GLU A 76 -35.99 7.62 21.68
N ASN A 77 -35.52 6.55 21.04
CA ASN A 77 -36.32 5.36 20.73
C ASN A 77 -35.46 4.25 20.11
N ASN A 78 -35.76 3.05 20.56
CA ASN A 78 -35.03 1.81 20.36
C ASN A 78 -35.41 1.20 19.00
N GLN A 79 -34.47 1.06 18.05
CA GLN A 79 -34.63 0.10 16.96
C GLN A 79 -33.28 -0.34 16.38
N SER A 80 -33.02 -1.63 16.56
CA SER A 80 -32.01 -2.43 15.88
C SER A 80 -31.99 -2.20 14.36
N SER A 81 -30.88 -1.71 13.84
CA SER A 81 -30.38 -2.06 12.51
C SER A 81 -28.89 -1.77 12.45
N ARG A 82 -28.11 -2.85 12.39
CA ARG A 82 -26.85 -2.85 11.66
C ARG A 82 -27.16 -2.30 10.27
N ASP A 83 -26.51 -1.22 9.84
CA ASP A 83 -26.10 -1.06 8.44
C ASP A 83 -25.22 0.20 8.26
N ASN A 84 -23.93 -0.07 8.09
CA ASN A 84 -23.08 0.37 6.99
C ASN A 84 -23.44 1.73 6.34
N ASN A 85 -22.66 2.76 6.65
CA ASN A 85 -22.37 3.79 5.66
C ASN A 85 -20.87 3.77 5.32
N THR A 86 -20.45 2.67 4.69
CA THR A 86 -19.22 2.62 3.91
C THR A 86 -19.43 3.49 2.67
N GLY A 87 -19.11 4.78 2.77
CA GLY A 87 -18.94 5.64 1.61
C GLY A 87 -17.70 5.21 0.82
N ILE A 88 -17.80 4.08 0.11
CA ILE A 88 -16.81 3.67 -0.89
C ILE A 88 -17.14 4.49 -2.13
N ASN A 89 -16.22 5.39 -2.52
CA ASN A 89 -16.32 6.13 -3.77
C ASN A 89 -16.55 5.12 -4.93
N MET A 90 -17.72 5.15 -5.59
CA MET A 90 -18.07 4.20 -6.65
C MET A 90 -17.00 4.10 -7.76
N ALA A 91 -16.29 5.19 -8.03
CA ALA A 91 -15.21 5.22 -9.01
C ALA A 91 -14.01 4.33 -8.63
N GLU A 92 -13.65 4.28 -7.34
CA GLU A 92 -12.54 3.43 -6.85
C GLU A 92 -12.94 1.94 -6.88
N HIS A 93 -14.22 1.63 -6.67
CA HIS A 93 -14.73 0.26 -6.76
C HIS A 93 -14.70 -0.27 -8.20
N ASP A 94 -15.10 0.55 -9.18
CA ASP A 94 -15.10 0.20 -10.59
C ASP A 94 -13.69 -0.03 -11.15
N GLU A 95 -12.72 0.79 -10.73
CA GLU A 95 -11.31 0.61 -11.11
C GLU A 95 -10.74 -0.66 -10.50
N LEU A 96 -11.07 -0.95 -9.24
CA LEU A 96 -10.61 -2.17 -8.56
C LEU A 96 -11.19 -3.44 -9.18
N ILE A 97 -12.44 -3.42 -9.67
CA ILE A 97 -13.03 -4.54 -10.41
C ILE A 97 -12.24 -4.79 -11.70
N LYS A 98 -12.02 -3.75 -12.52
CA LYS A 98 -11.30 -3.88 -13.79
C LYS A 98 -9.89 -4.43 -13.59
N LEU A 99 -9.17 -3.93 -12.59
CA LEU A 99 -7.82 -4.38 -12.28
C LEU A 99 -7.80 -5.86 -11.84
N ARG A 100 -8.80 -6.31 -11.07
CA ARG A 100 -8.93 -7.72 -10.67
C ARG A 100 -9.22 -8.63 -11.87
N GLU A 101 -10.06 -8.20 -12.79
CA GLU A 101 -10.36 -8.93 -14.02
C GLU A 101 -9.12 -9.06 -14.92
N GLU A 102 -8.38 -7.96 -15.10
CA GLU A 102 -7.14 -7.96 -15.87
C GLU A 102 -6.08 -8.87 -15.26
N VAL A 103 -5.87 -8.81 -13.94
CA VAL A 103 -4.96 -9.73 -13.23
C VAL A 103 -5.37 -11.19 -13.42
N LYS A 104 -6.67 -11.50 -13.38
CA LYS A 104 -7.17 -12.86 -13.63
C LYS A 104 -6.87 -13.31 -15.06
N TYR A 105 -7.09 -12.44 -16.04
CA TYR A 105 -6.82 -12.73 -17.45
C TYR A 105 -5.32 -12.92 -17.72
N LEU A 106 -4.47 -12.03 -17.21
CA LEU A 106 -3.02 -12.12 -17.36
C LEU A 106 -2.45 -13.39 -16.72
N LYS A 107 -2.94 -13.78 -15.54
CA LYS A 107 -2.55 -15.05 -14.90
C LYS A 107 -2.90 -16.27 -15.76
N LYS A 108 -4.06 -16.25 -16.42
CA LYS A 108 -4.46 -17.33 -17.34
C LYS A 108 -3.50 -17.42 -18.53
N ILE A 109 -3.20 -16.28 -19.17
CA ILE A 109 -2.24 -16.24 -20.29
C ILE A 109 -0.87 -16.77 -19.88
N LEU A 110 -0.39 -16.43 -18.68
CA LEU A 110 0.89 -16.94 -18.18
C LEU A 110 0.86 -18.45 -18.02
N SER A 111 -0.20 -19.01 -17.44
CA SER A 111 -0.39 -20.47 -17.31
C SER A 111 -0.35 -21.16 -18.67
N ASP A 112 -1.13 -20.66 -19.65
CA ASP A 112 -1.20 -21.23 -21.00
C ASP A 112 0.18 -21.16 -21.70
N LYS A 113 0.95 -20.09 -21.47
CA LYS A 113 2.32 -19.94 -22.00
C LYS A 113 3.29 -20.89 -21.33
N ASP A 114 3.19 -21.10 -20.02
CA ASP A 114 4.06 -22.02 -19.27
C ASP A 114 3.84 -23.47 -19.72
N GLU A 115 2.59 -23.89 -19.91
CA GLU A 115 2.25 -25.19 -20.51
C GLU A 115 2.84 -25.34 -21.90
N ARG A 116 2.66 -24.34 -22.77
CA ARG A 116 3.22 -24.38 -24.12
C ARG A 116 4.75 -24.44 -24.14
N ILE A 117 5.41 -23.74 -23.21
CA ILE A 117 6.87 -23.80 -23.07
C ILE A 117 7.31 -25.18 -22.61
N ALA A 118 6.56 -25.83 -21.71
CA ALA A 118 6.86 -27.19 -21.26
C ALA A 118 6.81 -28.18 -22.43
N ASP A 119 5.73 -28.16 -23.21
CA ASP A 119 5.56 -29.03 -24.39
C ASP A 119 6.70 -28.83 -25.42
N LEU A 120 7.05 -27.58 -25.70
CA LEU A 120 8.11 -27.26 -26.65
C LEU A 120 9.48 -27.71 -26.15
N LYS A 121 9.75 -27.59 -24.84
CA LYS A 121 11.00 -28.09 -24.24
C LYS A 121 11.09 -29.60 -24.33
N GLU A 122 10.01 -30.32 -24.04
CA GLU A 122 9.94 -31.77 -24.18
C GLU A 122 10.22 -32.19 -25.62
N ARG A 123 9.55 -31.54 -26.59
CA ARG A 123 9.75 -31.85 -28.01
C ARG A 123 11.17 -31.57 -28.51
N ILE A 124 11.82 -30.52 -28.00
CA ILE A 124 13.22 -30.22 -28.30
C ILE A 124 14.14 -31.33 -27.78
N GLU A 125 13.90 -31.84 -26.56
CA GLU A 125 14.71 -32.92 -25.99
C GLU A 125 14.51 -34.25 -26.74
N GLU A 126 13.32 -34.53 -27.26
CA GLU A 126 13.07 -35.69 -28.13
C GLU A 126 13.86 -35.61 -29.45
N LEU A 127 13.99 -34.41 -30.04
CA LEU A 127 14.70 -34.19 -31.31
C LEU A 127 16.22 -34.13 -31.16
N LYS A 128 16.74 -34.02 -29.93
CA LYS A 128 18.19 -34.06 -29.64
C LYS A 128 18.73 -35.48 -29.42
N LYS A 129 17.86 -36.49 -29.33
CA LYS A 129 18.22 -37.91 -29.28
C LYS A 129 18.38 -38.49 -30.68
#